data_AF-G0QWN6-F1
#
_entry.id   AF-G0QWN6-F1
#
_cell.length_a   1.000
_cell.length_b   1.000
_cell.length_c   1.000
_cell.angle_alpha   90.00
_cell.angle_beta   90.00
_cell.angle_gamma   90.00
#
_symmetry.space_group_name_H-M   'P 1'
#
loop_
_entity.id
_entity.type
_entity.pdbx_description
1 polymer ?
#
loop_
_entity_poly.entity_id
_entity_poly.type
_entity_poly.pdbx_seq_one_letter_code
_entity_poly.pdbx_strand_id
1 'polypeptide(L)'
;MINTLKLGQYNIPQQFILWQKSYTCAIIPCVQLMPGHILLLPKRYVSNFCELEAGENHQPENPDSIDQIYVHIIPRRKGDYQKNDDIYFVLENYDKEFAKQYQNTISSTNSFSNAAIEIQGQETKKYKTFLDQFWQEEYNQQ
;
A
#
# COMPACT_ATOMS: atom_id res chain seq x y z
N MET A 1 -0.93 21.02 -7.64
CA MET A 1 -0.28 20.09 -8.60
C MET A 1 -0.54 18.68 -8.11
N ILE A 2 -0.98 17.77 -8.98
CA ILE A 2 -1.35 16.40 -8.58
C ILE A 2 -0.06 15.65 -8.22
N ASN A 3 0.26 15.56 -6.93
CA ASN A 3 1.30 14.64 -6.47
C ASN A 3 0.74 13.22 -6.54
N THR A 4 0.87 12.58 -7.70
CA THR A 4 0.58 11.16 -7.85
C THR A 4 1.50 10.38 -6.90
N LEU A 5 0.92 9.61 -5.98
CA LEU A 5 1.67 8.74 -5.09
C LEU A 5 2.32 7.62 -5.93
N LYS A 6 3.58 7.32 -5.63
CA LYS A 6 4.29 6.20 -6.22
C LYS A 6 4.73 5.19 -5.16
N LEU A 7 4.77 3.94 -5.57
CA LEU A 7 5.49 2.86 -4.90
C LEU A 7 6.51 2.33 -5.91
N GLY A 8 7.79 2.69 -5.75
CA GLY A 8 8.80 2.51 -6.78
C GLY A 8 8.39 3.19 -8.09
N GLN A 9 8.31 2.41 -9.16
CA GLN A 9 7.84 2.87 -10.48
C GLN A 9 6.30 2.91 -10.63
N TYR A 10 5.55 2.31 -9.72
CA TYR A 10 4.10 2.10 -9.86
C TYR A 10 3.32 3.33 -9.40
N ASN A 11 2.49 3.90 -10.29
CA ASN A 11 1.59 5.00 -9.97
C ASN A 11 0.38 4.47 -9.22
N ILE A 12 0.23 4.85 -7.95
CA ILE A 12 -0.86 4.35 -7.11
C ILE A 12 -2.12 5.19 -7.37
N PRO A 13 -3.25 4.57 -7.77
CA PRO A 13 -4.52 5.26 -7.89
C PRO A 13 -4.95 5.91 -6.57
N GLN A 14 -5.53 7.11 -6.63
CA GLN A 14 -5.99 7.83 -5.44
C GLN A 14 -7.03 7.02 -4.65
N GLN A 15 -7.80 6.19 -5.34
CA GLN A 15 -8.81 5.30 -4.76
C GLN A 15 -8.22 4.31 -3.76
N PHE A 16 -6.91 3.99 -3.85
CA PHE A 16 -6.28 3.00 -2.99
C PHE A 16 -5.69 3.63 -1.73
N ILE A 17 -5.67 4.98 -1.65
CA ILE A 17 -5.14 5.71 -0.50
C ILE A 17 -6.17 5.64 0.64
N LEU A 18 -5.81 4.88 1.68
CA LEU A 18 -6.59 4.76 2.90
C LEU A 18 -6.46 6.04 3.75
N TRP A 19 -5.22 6.48 3.96
CA TRP A 19 -4.88 7.59 4.84
C TRP A 19 -3.60 8.27 4.39
N GLN A 20 -3.45 9.57 4.68
CA GLN A 20 -2.22 10.29 4.40
C GLN A 20 -2.00 11.51 5.29
N LYS A 21 -0.73 11.84 5.56
CA LYS A 21 -0.27 13.10 6.19
C LYS A 21 0.84 13.73 5.34
N SER A 22 1.55 14.73 5.86
CA SER A 22 2.53 15.51 5.09
C SER A 22 3.62 14.65 4.44
N TYR A 23 4.10 13.61 5.14
CA TYR A 23 5.25 12.80 4.69
C TYR A 23 4.93 11.33 4.46
N THR A 24 3.79 10.83 4.96
CA THR A 24 3.46 9.41 4.98
C THR A 24 2.10 9.17 4.35
N CYS A 25 1.96 8.01 3.71
CA CYS A 25 0.74 7.52 3.11
C CYS A 25 0.52 6.05 3.52
N ALA A 26 -0.74 5.69 3.75
CA ALA A 26 -1.17 4.31 3.91
C ALA A 26 -2.10 3.94 2.74
N ILE A 27 -1.88 2.79 2.13
CA ILE A 27 -2.66 2.30 0.99
C ILE A 27 -3.20 0.90 1.25
N ILE A 28 -4.35 0.58 0.65
CA ILE A 28 -4.81 -0.81 0.50
C ILE A 28 -4.23 -1.33 -0.82
N PRO A 29 -3.15 -2.14 -0.79
CA PRO A 29 -2.53 -2.66 -2.00
C PRO A 29 -3.46 -3.61 -2.74
N CYS A 30 -3.26 -3.73 -4.06
CA CYS A 30 -4.00 -4.67 -4.91
C CYS A 30 -3.72 -6.14 -4.53
N VAL A 31 -2.56 -6.44 -3.94
CA VAL A 31 -2.24 -7.74 -3.35
C VAL A 31 -2.53 -7.73 -1.86
N GLN A 32 -3.58 -8.43 -1.44
CA GLN A 32 -3.91 -8.63 -0.03
C GLN A 32 -3.36 -9.99 0.42
N LEU A 33 -2.41 -9.99 1.37
CA LEU A 33 -1.93 -11.24 1.98
C LEU A 33 -2.97 -11.82 2.93
N MET A 34 -3.69 -10.96 3.65
CA MET A 34 -4.84 -11.24 4.52
C MET A 34 -5.78 -10.04 4.47
N PRO A 35 -7.08 -10.19 4.84
CA PRO A 35 -7.99 -9.05 4.93
C PRO A 35 -7.46 -7.96 5.88
N GLY A 36 -7.44 -6.72 5.41
CA GLY A 36 -6.90 -5.57 6.15
C GLY A 36 -5.40 -5.36 6.00
N HIS A 37 -4.74 -6.06 5.06
CA HIS A 37 -3.34 -5.79 4.73
C HIS A 37 -3.19 -4.38 4.17
N ILE A 38 -2.34 -3.57 4.81
CA ILE A 38 -2.05 -2.18 4.43
C ILE A 38 -0.55 -2.05 4.17
N LEU A 39 -0.16 -1.20 3.20
CA LEU A 39 1.21 -0.72 3.08
C LEU A 39 1.30 0.72 3.58
N LEU A 40 2.25 0.97 4.47
CA LEU A 40 2.61 2.31 4.95
C LEU A 40 3.94 2.72 4.30
N LEU A 41 3.96 3.87 3.62
CA LEU A 41 5.13 4.32 2.86
C LEU A 41 5.32 5.84 2.98
N PRO A 42 6.56 6.34 2.86
CA PRO A 42 6.80 7.75 2.65
C PRO A 42 6.21 8.21 1.31
N LYS A 43 5.78 9.47 1.25
CA LYS A 43 5.27 10.11 0.02
C LYS A 43 6.37 10.42 -0.99
N ARG A 44 7.61 10.53 -0.51
CA ARG A 44 8.81 10.64 -1.34
C ARG A 44 9.44 9.26 -1.50
N TYR A 45 10.24 9.11 -2.54
CA TYR A 45 11.06 7.93 -2.71
C TYR A 45 12.19 7.94 -1.67
N VAL A 46 12.37 6.81 -0.98
CA VAL A 46 13.40 6.58 0.03
C VAL A 46 13.79 5.11 -0.08
N SER A 47 15.07 4.79 -0.23
CA SER A 47 15.49 3.40 -0.43
C SER A 47 15.67 2.63 0.89
N ASN A 48 16.03 3.34 1.97
CA ASN A 48 16.32 2.76 3.28
C ASN A 48 15.94 3.69 4.45
N PHE A 49 15.96 3.17 5.69
CA PHE A 49 15.55 3.93 6.87
C PHE A 49 16.44 5.16 7.16
N CYS A 50 17.75 5.08 6.88
CA CYS A 50 18.69 6.16 7.16
C CYS A 50 18.41 7.40 6.29
N GLU A 51 17.90 7.18 5.08
CA GLU A 51 17.53 8.25 4.17
C GLU A 51 16.23 8.97 4.56
N LEU A 52 15.47 8.51 5.56
CA LEU A 52 14.22 9.16 6.00
C LEU A 52 14.43 10.58 6.54
N GLU A 53 15.61 10.87 7.09
CA GLU A 53 15.98 12.19 7.60
C GLU A 53 16.68 13.05 6.54
N ALA A 54 17.35 12.41 5.58
CA ALA A 54 18.01 13.10 4.49
C ALA A 54 16.95 13.74 3.58
N GLY A 55 17.00 15.06 3.42
CA GLY A 55 16.10 15.81 2.54
C GLY A 55 16.34 15.58 1.04
N GLU A 56 17.28 14.72 0.69
CA GLU A 56 17.62 14.39 -0.68
C GLU A 56 16.76 13.23 -1.20
N ASN A 57 16.15 13.43 -2.37
CA ASN A 57 15.43 12.38 -3.07
C ASN A 57 16.43 11.63 -3.94
N HIS A 58 16.68 10.37 -3.63
CA HIS A 58 17.37 9.47 -4.56
C HIS A 58 16.35 8.91 -5.57
N GLN A 59 16.85 8.38 -6.69
CA GLN A 59 16.02 7.75 -7.72
C GLN A 59 16.26 6.24 -7.64
N PRO A 60 15.28 5.38 -7.97
CA PRO A 60 15.48 3.94 -7.94
C PRO A 60 16.68 3.50 -8.77
N GLU A 61 17.58 2.75 -8.14
CA GLU A 61 18.76 2.18 -8.78
C GLU A 61 18.36 1.11 -9.80
N ASN A 62 17.33 0.32 -9.48
CA ASN A 62 16.72 -0.62 -10.40
C ASN A 62 15.27 -0.21 -10.70
N PRO A 63 14.95 0.18 -11.95
CA PRO A 63 13.61 0.62 -12.30
C PRO A 63 12.58 -0.52 -12.24
N ASP A 64 13.00 -1.78 -12.37
CA ASP A 64 12.11 -2.93 -12.43
C ASP A 64 11.68 -3.46 -11.04
N SER A 65 12.31 -2.98 -9.96
CA SER A 65 11.93 -3.30 -8.58
C SER A 65 11.21 -2.14 -7.91
N ILE A 66 10.56 -2.44 -6.77
CA ILE A 66 9.96 -1.39 -5.95
C ILE A 66 11.05 -0.51 -5.34
N ASP A 67 12.16 -1.13 -4.88
CA ASP A 67 13.35 -0.50 -4.26
C ASP A 67 13.04 0.73 -3.43
N GLN A 68 11.93 0.72 -2.69
CA GLN A 68 11.47 1.81 -1.87
C GLN A 68 11.11 1.23 -0.52
N ILE A 69 11.39 1.97 0.54
CA ILE A 69 10.98 1.57 1.87
C ILE A 69 9.46 1.67 2.01
N TYR A 70 8.87 0.61 2.53
CA TYR A 70 7.49 0.59 2.96
C TYR A 70 7.34 -0.48 4.06
N VAL A 71 6.26 -0.38 4.83
CA VAL A 71 5.97 -1.28 5.95
C VAL A 71 4.67 -2.01 5.66
N HIS A 72 4.71 -3.33 5.81
CA HIS A 72 3.52 -4.17 5.83
C HIS A 72 2.84 -4.08 7.20
N ILE A 73 1.54 -3.76 7.19
CA ILE A 73 0.67 -3.94 8.35
C ILE A 73 -0.31 -5.04 7.99
N ILE A 74 -0.13 -6.22 8.59
CA ILE A 74 -0.91 -7.42 8.28
C ILE A 74 -1.64 -7.87 9.55
N PRO A 75 -2.96 -7.67 9.65
CA PRO A 75 -3.75 -8.24 10.73
C PRO A 75 -3.64 -9.77 10.73
N ARG A 76 -3.22 -10.34 11.87
CA ARG A 76 -3.06 -11.79 12.05
C ARG A 76 -4.21 -12.36 12.87
N ARG A 77 -4.53 -13.63 12.64
CA ARG A 77 -5.50 -14.39 13.43
C ARG A 77 -5.00 -15.80 13.67
N LYS A 78 -5.49 -16.45 14.73
CA LYS A 78 -5.11 -17.83 15.04
C LYS A 78 -5.40 -18.75 13.84
N GLY A 79 -4.36 -19.42 13.34
CA GLY A 79 -4.46 -20.39 12.23
C GLY A 79 -4.59 -19.77 10.84
N ASP A 80 -4.24 -18.48 10.66
CA ASP A 80 -4.13 -17.87 9.33
C ASP A 80 -3.05 -18.51 8.44
N TYR A 81 -2.00 -19.06 9.06
CA TYR A 81 -1.01 -19.93 8.42
C TYR A 81 -0.93 -21.27 9.14
N GLN A 82 -0.63 -22.34 8.38
CA GLN A 82 -0.39 -23.66 8.95
C GLN A 82 0.85 -23.66 9.85
N LYS A 83 1.94 -23.01 9.39
CA LYS A 83 3.09 -22.66 10.21
C LYS A 83 3.23 -21.15 10.24
N ASN A 84 3.38 -20.57 11.42
CA ASN A 84 3.43 -19.11 11.56
C ASN A 84 4.52 -18.46 10.68
N ASP A 85 5.64 -19.15 10.50
CA ASP A 85 6.79 -18.66 9.74
C ASP A 85 6.59 -18.74 8.22
N ASP A 86 5.52 -19.38 7.73
CA ASP A 86 5.22 -19.43 6.30
C ASP A 86 4.97 -18.01 5.71
N ILE A 87 4.62 -17.05 6.56
CA ILE A 87 4.48 -15.63 6.18
C ILE A 87 5.77 -15.05 5.58
N TYR A 88 6.95 -15.50 6.02
CA TYR A 88 8.22 -14.96 5.51
C TYR A 88 8.41 -15.30 4.02
N PHE A 89 8.02 -16.52 3.60
CA PHE A 89 8.07 -16.90 2.18
C PHE A 89 7.10 -16.08 1.33
N VAL A 90 5.93 -15.76 1.89
CA VAL A 90 4.94 -14.93 1.20
C VAL A 90 5.42 -13.49 1.05
N LEU A 91 6.05 -12.94 2.10
CA LEU A 91 6.64 -11.60 2.09
C LEU A 91 7.81 -11.50 1.10
N GLU A 92 8.69 -12.50 1.06
CA GLU A 92 9.83 -12.55 0.14
C GLU A 92 9.40 -12.49 -1.34
N ASN A 93 8.21 -13.01 -1.66
CA ASN A 93 7.66 -13.01 -3.02
C ASN A 93 6.68 -11.86 -3.29
N TYR A 94 6.40 -11.01 -2.31
CA TYR A 94 5.33 -10.02 -2.39
C TYR A 94 5.53 -9.01 -3.53
N ASP A 95 6.74 -8.47 -3.69
CA ASP A 95 7.04 -7.48 -4.73
C ASP A 95 6.76 -8.02 -6.14
N LYS A 96 7.10 -9.29 -6.38
CA LYS A 96 6.86 -9.97 -7.66
C LYS A 96 5.38 -10.13 -7.93
N GLU A 97 4.61 -10.55 -6.93
CA GLU A 97 3.15 -10.68 -7.06
C GLU A 97 2.47 -9.32 -7.22
N PHE A 98 2.95 -8.28 -6.52
CA PHE A 98 2.47 -6.91 -6.67
C PHE A 98 2.70 -6.40 -8.09
N ALA A 99 3.92 -6.53 -8.61
CA ALA A 99 4.27 -6.12 -9.97
C ALA A 99 3.37 -6.80 -11.01
N LYS A 100 3.20 -8.12 -10.89
CA LYS A 100 2.36 -8.93 -11.76
C LYS A 100 0.89 -8.50 -11.69
N GLN A 101 0.34 -8.34 -10.50
CA GLN A 101 -1.06 -7.93 -10.36
C GLN A 101 -1.28 -6.52 -10.87
N TYR A 102 -0.36 -5.58 -10.58
CA TYR A 102 -0.43 -4.22 -11.08
C TYR A 102 -0.43 -4.17 -12.61
N GLN A 103 0.48 -4.90 -13.27
CA GLN A 103 0.53 -4.97 -14.73
C GLN A 103 -0.75 -5.57 -15.33
N ASN A 104 -1.31 -6.61 -14.71
CA ASN A 104 -2.49 -7.27 -15.24
C ASN A 104 -3.79 -6.48 -15.03
N THR A 105 -3.86 -5.63 -14.01
CA THR A 105 -5.13 -5.05 -13.55
C THR A 105 -5.18 -3.53 -13.55
N ILE A 106 -4.04 -2.84 -13.42
CA ILE A 106 -4.02 -1.40 -13.14
C ILE A 106 -3.27 -0.61 -14.24
N SER A 107 -2.23 -1.17 -14.85
CA SER A 107 -1.37 -0.39 -15.75
C SER A 107 -2.03 0.06 -17.06
N SER A 108 -3.04 -0.65 -17.54
CA SER A 108 -3.75 -0.28 -18.77
C SER A 108 -4.84 0.75 -18.52
N THR A 109 -5.17 1.57 -19.51
CA THR A 109 -6.33 2.48 -19.47
C THR A 109 -7.47 1.88 -20.30
N ASN A 110 -8.19 0.90 -19.74
CA ASN A 110 -9.32 0.26 -20.40
C ASN A 110 -10.48 0.06 -19.42
N SER A 111 -11.65 -0.37 -19.92
CA SER A 111 -12.83 -0.55 -19.08
C SER A 111 -12.61 -1.54 -17.93
N PHE A 112 -11.83 -2.61 -18.20
CA PHE A 112 -11.51 -3.62 -17.20
C PHE A 112 -10.65 -3.06 -16.06
N SER A 113 -9.59 -2.31 -16.36
CA SER A 113 -8.74 -1.71 -15.35
C SER A 113 -9.47 -0.64 -14.54
N ASN A 114 -10.31 0.17 -15.18
CA ASN A 114 -11.17 1.13 -14.49
C ASN A 114 -12.11 0.43 -13.49
N ALA A 115 -12.73 -0.68 -13.88
CA ALA A 115 -13.58 -1.47 -12.99
C ALA A 115 -12.79 -2.09 -11.84
N ALA A 116 -11.58 -2.62 -12.10
CA ALA A 116 -10.71 -3.18 -11.07
C ALA A 116 -10.29 -2.12 -10.04
N ILE A 117 -9.91 -0.92 -10.51
CA ILE A 117 -9.57 0.22 -9.65
C ILE A 117 -10.77 0.65 -8.80
N GLU A 118 -11.96 0.69 -9.39
CA GLU A 118 -13.19 1.07 -8.69
C GLU A 118 -13.55 0.05 -7.59
N ILE A 119 -13.48 -1.25 -7.88
CA ILE A 119 -13.75 -2.31 -6.89
C ILE A 119 -12.79 -2.20 -5.70
N GLN A 120 -11.49 -2.03 -5.97
CA GLN A 120 -10.49 -1.84 -4.92
C GLN A 120 -10.69 -0.51 -4.16
N GLY A 121 -11.14 0.53 -4.87
CA GLY A 121 -11.51 1.82 -4.28
C GLY A 121 -12.68 1.73 -3.32
N GLN A 122 -13.69 0.92 -3.65
CA GLN A 122 -14.82 0.65 -2.77
C GLN A 122 -14.36 -0.07 -1.49
N GLU A 123 -13.45 -1.03 -1.61
CA GLU A 123 -12.86 -1.70 -0.45
C GLU A 123 -12.08 -0.72 0.44
N THR A 124 -11.24 0.12 -0.16
CA THR A 124 -10.51 1.18 0.56
C THR A 124 -11.47 2.14 1.28
N LYS A 125 -12.57 2.51 0.63
CA LYS A 125 -13.61 3.37 1.22
C LYS A 125 -14.27 2.73 2.44
N LYS A 126 -14.48 1.41 2.46
CA LYS A 126 -15.00 0.72 3.64
C LYS A 126 -14.05 0.87 4.82
N TYR A 127 -12.76 0.54 4.64
CA TYR A 127 -11.76 0.70 5.71
C TYR A 127 -11.66 2.14 6.20
N LYS A 128 -11.68 3.11 5.28
CA LYS A 128 -11.65 4.52 5.64
C LYS A 128 -12.85 4.94 6.48
N THR A 129 -14.06 4.54 6.06
CA THR A 129 -15.30 4.83 6.79
C THR A 129 -15.26 4.24 8.19
N PHE A 130 -14.77 3.01 8.34
CA PHE A 130 -14.62 2.35 9.63
C PHE A 130 -13.64 3.11 10.53
N LEU A 131 -12.44 3.45 10.03
CA LEU A 131 -11.45 4.20 10.81
C LEU A 131 -11.95 5.59 11.23
N ASP A 132 -12.66 6.28 10.34
CA ASP A 132 -13.24 7.59 10.64
C ASP A 132 -14.29 7.49 11.77
N GLN A 133 -15.12 6.44 11.77
CA GLN A 133 -16.10 6.19 12.85
C GLN A 133 -15.41 5.96 14.19
N PHE A 134 -14.43 5.04 14.25
CA PHE A 134 -13.69 4.74 15.48
C PHE A 134 -12.95 5.96 16.02
N TRP A 135 -12.33 6.75 15.14
CA TRP A 135 -11.64 7.97 15.56
C TRP A 135 -12.59 8.97 16.22
N GLN A 136 -13.81 9.14 15.69
CA GLN A 136 -14.81 10.01 16.31
C GLN A 136 -15.28 9.45 17.66
N GLU A 137 -15.48 8.15 17.78
CA GLU A 137 -15.87 7.53 19.04
C GLU A 137 -14.81 7.69 20.13
N GLU A 138 -13.53 7.47 19.81
CA GLU A 138 -12.43 7.66 20.76
C GLU A 138 -12.25 9.12 21.17
N TYR A 139 -12.30 10.05 20.20
CA TYR A 139 -12.12 11.48 20.48
C TYR A 139 -13.27 12.06 21.32
N ASN A 140 -14.50 11.62 21.08
CA ASN A 140 -15.66 12.07 21.86
C ASN A 140 -15.77 11.43 23.26
N GLN A 141 -14.92 10.44 23.56
CA GLN A 141 -14.80 9.82 24.89
C GLN A 141 -13.70 10.44 25.76
N GLN A 142 -12.91 11.38 25.23
CA GLN A 142 -11.88 12.15 25.96
C GLN A 142 -12.39 13.54 26.33
#